data_AF-I3ICF3-F1
#
_entry.id   AF-I3ICF3-F1
#
_cell.length_a   1.000
_cell.length_b   1.000
_cell.length_c   1.000
_cell.angle_alpha   90.00
_cell.angle_beta   90.00
_cell.angle_gamma   90.00
#
_symmetry.space_group_name_H-M   'P 1'
#
loop_
_entity.id
_entity.type
_entity.pdbx_description
1 polymer ?
#
loop_
_entity_poly.entity_id
_entity_poly.type
_entity_poly.pdbx_seq_one_letter_code
_entity_poly.pdbx_strand_id
1 'polypeptide(L)'
;MILLDFMKMNGAQITRHLPHLGPRGNTGGSTTSPHWLQLIGFCLFLLALPATSKASTTINQQVDQAIHQHLSALMRPSAQRENWQGMRIAHTSTPLGSTRTLATCSQAPAVSGGAADSYRQRLTITCPDQPGWRMQVATEMQVWLPVLVAARVIDRGQVISAADVKRQEIDIGKAPRGFYHHPKQVAGMGAKRRIRANQVLSPGLIALPLAVKRGDKVKIVATQDGISASMSGEAISNAAEGEVIRVKNLSSGKTIDAKVIAPGVVTSIF
;
A
#
# COMPACT_ATOMS: atom_id res chain seq x y z
N MET A 1 9.84 -25.36 48.08
CA MET A 1 9.47 -26.72 48.54
C MET A 1 8.45 -27.23 47.54
N ILE A 2 8.61 -28.21 46.65
CA ILE A 2 9.58 -29.27 46.24
C ILE A 2 9.13 -29.61 44.78
N LEU A 3 9.98 -29.66 43.74
CA LEU A 3 10.48 -30.87 43.00
C LEU A 3 9.38 -31.87 42.55
N LEU A 4 9.37 -32.61 41.43
CA LEU A 4 10.16 -32.87 40.20
C LEU A 4 9.20 -33.72 39.29
N ASP A 5 9.25 -33.72 37.95
CA ASP A 5 9.81 -34.81 37.10
C ASP A 5 9.41 -34.47 35.63
N PHE A 6 10.26 -34.38 34.60
CA PHE A 6 11.22 -35.32 33.99
C PHE A 6 10.60 -36.60 33.40
N MET A 7 10.25 -36.56 32.10
CA MET A 7 10.35 -37.74 31.23
C MET A 7 11.20 -37.43 30.00
N LYS A 8 12.11 -38.38 29.79
CA LYS A 8 13.32 -38.38 28.97
C LYS A 8 13.04 -39.33 27.82
N MET A 9 13.25 -38.91 26.56
CA MET A 9 13.32 -39.83 25.43
C MET A 9 14.71 -39.75 24.79
N ASN A 10 15.51 -40.78 25.09
CA ASN A 10 16.73 -41.16 24.39
C ASN A 10 16.37 -41.84 23.06
N GLY A 11 17.16 -41.61 22.02
CA GLY A 11 17.01 -42.30 20.74
C GLY A 11 18.18 -42.08 19.79
N ALA A 12 19.35 -42.62 20.19
CA ALA A 12 20.50 -43.06 19.39
C ALA A 12 20.80 -42.42 18.02
N GLN A 13 21.97 -41.77 17.96
CA GLN A 13 22.72 -41.51 16.73
C GLN A 13 23.26 -42.82 16.13
N ILE A 14 23.20 -42.96 14.81
CA ILE A 14 24.01 -43.93 14.06
C ILE A 14 24.70 -43.17 12.91
N THR A 15 25.98 -42.90 13.12
CA THR A 15 26.96 -42.45 12.13
C THR A 15 27.39 -43.65 11.26
N ARG A 16 27.40 -43.47 9.94
CA ARG A 16 28.12 -44.38 9.02
C ARG A 16 29.03 -43.56 8.11
N HIS A 17 30.31 -43.54 8.49
CA HIS A 17 31.45 -43.31 7.61
C HIS A 17 31.72 -44.56 6.76
N LEU A 18 32.23 -44.40 5.54
CA LEU A 18 33.08 -45.34 4.77
C LEU A 18 33.32 -44.74 3.35
N PRO A 19 34.37 -45.15 2.59
CA PRO A 19 35.73 -44.64 2.73
C PRO A 19 36.34 -44.14 1.41
N HIS A 20 37.55 -43.61 1.56
CA HIS A 20 38.49 -43.17 0.53
C HIS A 20 39.05 -44.37 -0.26
N LEU A 21 39.05 -44.28 -1.59
CA LEU A 21 39.89 -45.11 -2.47
C LEU A 21 40.45 -44.22 -3.60
N GLY A 22 41.76 -44.08 -3.60
CA GLY A 22 42.55 -43.77 -4.80
C GLY A 22 43.41 -44.98 -5.17
N PRO A 23 43.85 -45.06 -6.42
CA PRO A 23 45.28 -45.29 -6.61
C PRO A 23 45.93 -44.46 -7.74
N ARG A 24 47.24 -44.23 -7.53
CA ARG A 24 48.33 -43.93 -8.49
C ARG A 24 48.21 -44.82 -9.75
N GLY A 25 48.71 -44.51 -10.94
CA GLY A 25 49.60 -43.47 -11.44
C GLY A 25 50.34 -44.02 -12.68
N ASN A 26 50.84 -43.10 -13.51
CA ASN A 26 52.05 -43.18 -14.34
C ASN A 26 51.97 -43.39 -15.88
N THR A 27 52.76 -42.53 -16.53
CA THR A 27 53.51 -42.63 -17.81
C THR A 27 52.82 -42.71 -19.17
N GLY A 28 53.07 -41.65 -19.96
CA GLY A 28 53.96 -41.76 -21.12
C GLY A 28 53.32 -41.60 -22.50
N GLY A 29 53.80 -40.57 -23.24
CA GLY A 29 53.92 -40.38 -24.70
C GLY A 29 52.92 -41.03 -25.68
N SER A 30 52.56 -40.47 -26.83
CA SER A 30 53.11 -39.41 -27.65
C SER A 30 52.13 -39.22 -28.81
N THR A 31 52.09 -38.01 -29.38
CA THR A 31 51.83 -37.72 -30.79
C THR A 31 50.74 -38.52 -31.52
N THR A 32 49.60 -37.88 -31.80
CA THR A 32 49.06 -37.70 -33.17
C THR A 32 47.80 -36.84 -33.11
N SER A 33 47.78 -35.80 -33.95
CA SER A 33 46.58 -35.08 -34.39
C SER A 33 45.54 -36.04 -34.97
N PRO A 34 44.24 -35.69 -34.94
CA PRO A 34 43.69 -35.05 -36.13
C PRO A 34 42.60 -34.01 -35.83
N HIS A 35 42.85 -32.78 -36.29
CA HIS A 35 41.84 -31.75 -36.48
C HIS A 35 40.90 -32.16 -37.63
N TRP A 36 39.77 -32.83 -37.37
CA TRP A 36 38.78 -33.09 -38.44
C TRP A 36 37.30 -33.22 -38.03
N LEU A 37 36.91 -32.84 -36.80
CA LEU A 37 35.52 -33.03 -36.32
C LEU A 37 34.89 -31.76 -35.70
N GLN A 38 35.20 -30.56 -36.22
CA GLN A 38 34.57 -29.31 -35.77
C GLN A 38 33.77 -28.54 -36.84
N LEU A 39 33.19 -29.22 -37.85
CA LEU A 39 32.38 -28.54 -38.89
C LEU A 39 30.99 -29.13 -39.18
N ILE A 40 30.45 -30.04 -38.35
CA ILE A 40 29.09 -30.62 -38.56
C ILE A 40 28.16 -30.39 -37.34
N GLY A 41 28.52 -29.49 -36.43
CA GLY A 41 27.74 -29.20 -35.21
C GLY A 41 27.09 -27.82 -35.15
N PHE A 42 27.05 -27.06 -36.24
CA PHE A 42 26.60 -25.65 -36.24
C PHE A 42 25.43 -25.36 -37.20
N CYS A 43 24.70 -26.40 -37.66
CA CYS A 43 23.57 -26.23 -38.60
C CYS A 43 22.26 -26.86 -38.13
N LEU A 44 22.05 -27.02 -36.81
CA LEU A 44 20.79 -27.49 -36.23
C LEU A 44 20.32 -26.61 -35.05
N PHE A 45 20.56 -25.31 -35.14
CA PHE A 45 19.94 -24.30 -34.27
C PHE A 45 19.26 -23.23 -35.14
N LEU A 46 18.47 -23.68 -36.11
CA LEU A 46 17.64 -22.83 -36.96
C LEU A 46 16.19 -23.30 -36.85
N LEU A 47 15.36 -22.39 -36.34
CA LEU A 47 13.89 -22.33 -36.51
C LEU A 47 13.02 -23.17 -35.57
N ALA A 48 13.16 -22.95 -34.25
CA ALA A 48 11.97 -22.98 -33.39
C ALA A 48 11.31 -21.60 -33.44
N LEU A 49 10.53 -21.30 -34.50
CA LEU A 49 9.62 -20.16 -34.44
C LEU A 49 8.60 -20.46 -33.32
N PRO A 50 8.47 -19.63 -32.28
CA PRO A 50 7.32 -19.74 -31.40
C PRO A 50 6.09 -19.47 -32.26
N ALA A 51 5.25 -20.49 -32.46
CA ALA A 51 3.95 -20.32 -33.10
C ALA A 51 3.17 -19.32 -32.26
N THR A 52 3.07 -18.08 -32.75
CA THR A 52 2.22 -17.06 -32.16
C THR A 52 0.79 -17.42 -32.52
N SER A 53 0.18 -18.30 -31.72
CA SER A 53 -1.25 -18.54 -31.79
C SER A 53 -1.95 -17.21 -31.46
N LYS A 54 -2.52 -16.55 -32.49
CA LYS A 54 -3.46 -15.45 -32.28
C LYS A 54 -4.66 -16.04 -31.54
N ALA A 55 -4.72 -15.86 -30.23
CA ALA A 55 -5.88 -16.26 -29.45
C ALA A 55 -7.11 -15.57 -30.03
N SER A 56 -8.11 -16.33 -30.46
CA SER A 56 -9.39 -15.79 -30.88
C SER A 56 -10.10 -15.23 -29.65
N THR A 57 -10.07 -13.91 -29.47
CA THR A 57 -10.80 -13.22 -28.39
C THR A 57 -12.30 -13.38 -28.62
N THR A 58 -13.00 -13.94 -27.64
CA THR A 58 -14.48 -14.03 -27.68
C THR A 58 -15.09 -12.64 -27.48
N ILE A 59 -16.28 -12.38 -28.02
CA ILE A 59 -17.00 -11.12 -27.82
C ILE A 59 -17.11 -10.71 -26.34
N ASN A 60 -17.39 -11.66 -25.45
CA ASN A 60 -17.46 -11.41 -24.00
C ASN A 60 -16.11 -10.92 -23.43
N GLN A 61 -14.99 -11.50 -23.89
CA GLN A 61 -13.65 -11.08 -23.46
C GLN A 61 -13.32 -9.68 -24.01
N GLN A 62 -13.71 -9.40 -25.25
CA GLN A 62 -13.51 -8.09 -25.87
C GLN A 62 -14.29 -6.99 -25.12
N VAL A 63 -15.54 -7.28 -24.75
CA VAL A 63 -16.40 -6.39 -23.96
C VAL A 63 -15.84 -6.19 -22.55
N ASP A 64 -15.48 -7.26 -21.86
CA ASP A 64 -14.89 -7.21 -20.50
C ASP A 64 -13.60 -6.37 -20.49
N GLN A 65 -12.71 -6.59 -21.46
CA GLN A 65 -11.48 -5.81 -21.61
C GLN A 65 -11.77 -4.32 -21.85
N ALA A 66 -12.74 -3.99 -22.70
CA ALA A 66 -13.12 -2.61 -22.97
C ALA A 66 -13.69 -1.92 -21.71
N ILE A 67 -14.53 -2.62 -20.94
CA ILE A 67 -15.06 -2.12 -19.66
C ILE A 67 -13.92 -1.89 -18.67
N HIS A 68 -13.02 -2.86 -18.49
CA HIS A 68 -11.88 -2.73 -17.59
C HIS A 68 -10.98 -1.53 -17.93
N GLN A 69 -10.68 -1.34 -19.22
CA GLN A 69 -9.90 -0.19 -19.71
C GLN A 69 -10.61 1.14 -19.45
N HIS A 70 -11.93 1.20 -19.62
CA HIS A 70 -12.72 2.39 -19.33
C HIS A 70 -12.76 2.73 -17.84
N LEU A 71 -13.06 1.75 -16.99
CA LEU A 71 -13.09 1.94 -15.53
C LEU A 71 -11.72 2.35 -14.98
N SER A 72 -10.64 1.75 -15.48
CA SER A 72 -9.29 2.19 -15.12
C SER A 72 -8.97 3.61 -15.61
N ALA A 73 -9.51 4.03 -16.76
CA ALA A 73 -9.44 5.42 -17.22
C ALA A 73 -10.15 6.38 -16.27
N LEU A 74 -11.35 6.03 -15.80
CA LEU A 74 -12.12 6.84 -14.87
C LEU A 74 -11.40 7.05 -13.53
N MET A 75 -10.71 6.03 -13.02
CA MET A 75 -10.03 6.10 -11.72
C MET A 75 -8.62 6.71 -11.78
N ARG A 76 -7.99 6.78 -12.95
CA ARG A 76 -6.62 7.31 -13.13
C ARG A 76 -6.40 8.70 -12.51
N PRO A 77 -7.27 9.71 -12.70
CA PRO A 77 -7.09 11.03 -12.10
C PRO A 77 -7.07 11.00 -10.56
N SER A 78 -7.93 10.19 -9.95
CA SER A 78 -7.95 10.04 -8.48
C SER A 78 -6.68 9.36 -7.97
N ALA A 79 -6.23 8.29 -8.65
CA ALA A 79 -4.99 7.61 -8.31
C ALA A 79 -3.76 8.52 -8.44
N GLN A 80 -3.72 9.39 -9.44
CA GLN A 80 -2.62 10.34 -9.64
C GLN A 80 -2.59 11.44 -8.59
N ARG A 81 -3.75 12.07 -8.29
CA ARG A 81 -3.83 13.14 -7.27
C ARG A 81 -3.38 12.67 -5.89
N GLU A 82 -3.76 11.44 -5.52
CA GLU A 82 -3.47 10.86 -4.21
C GLU A 82 -2.19 10.03 -4.19
N ASN A 83 -1.48 9.93 -5.32
CA ASN A 83 -0.28 9.12 -5.50
C ASN A 83 -0.48 7.66 -5.03
N TRP A 84 -1.55 7.01 -5.49
CA TRP A 84 -1.85 5.62 -5.16
C TRP A 84 -0.96 4.64 -5.92
N GLN A 85 -0.44 3.65 -5.20
CA GLN A 85 0.39 2.57 -5.71
C GLN A 85 -0.31 1.22 -5.50
N GLY A 86 -0.23 0.34 -6.49
CA GLY A 86 -0.86 -0.98 -6.42
C GLY A 86 -2.39 -0.96 -6.46
N MET A 87 -2.99 0.09 -7.04
CA MET A 87 -4.43 0.13 -7.31
C MET A 87 -4.80 -0.95 -8.33
N ARG A 88 -5.78 -1.78 -7.99
CA ARG A 88 -6.33 -2.81 -8.86
C ARG A 88 -7.84 -2.65 -8.95
N ILE A 89 -8.37 -2.76 -10.16
CA ILE A 89 -9.82 -2.69 -10.39
C ILE A 89 -10.32 -4.09 -10.70
N ALA A 90 -11.38 -4.48 -10.01
CA ALA A 90 -12.20 -5.63 -10.37
C ALA A 90 -13.60 -5.12 -10.72
N HIS A 91 -14.33 -5.88 -11.52
CA HIS A 91 -15.69 -5.50 -11.89
C HIS A 91 -16.56 -6.71 -12.15
N THR A 92 -17.86 -6.55 -12.00
CA THR A 92 -18.86 -7.53 -12.38
C THR A 92 -19.91 -6.82 -13.22
N SER A 93 -20.12 -7.32 -14.44
CA SER A 93 -20.94 -6.67 -15.44
C SER A 93 -22.14 -7.53 -15.82
N THR A 94 -23.29 -6.90 -15.94
CA THR A 94 -24.55 -7.52 -16.37
C THR A 94 -25.10 -6.74 -17.57
N PRO A 95 -25.14 -7.34 -18.77
CA PRO A 95 -25.82 -6.78 -19.92
C PRO A 95 -27.28 -6.42 -19.61
N LEU A 96 -27.71 -5.23 -20.05
CA LEU A 96 -29.10 -4.78 -19.96
C LEU A 96 -29.74 -4.95 -21.34
N GLY A 97 -30.49 -6.05 -21.51
CA GLY A 97 -31.19 -6.39 -22.76
C GLY A 97 -30.83 -7.78 -23.29
N SER A 98 -31.37 -8.15 -24.46
CA SER A 98 -31.09 -9.44 -25.09
C SER A 98 -29.68 -9.43 -25.69
N THR A 99 -28.80 -10.31 -25.19
CA THR A 99 -27.49 -10.61 -25.80
C THR A 99 -27.67 -11.52 -27.02
N ARG A 100 -28.51 -11.09 -27.97
CA ARG A 100 -28.63 -11.76 -29.27
C ARG A 100 -27.25 -11.76 -29.92
N THR A 101 -26.78 -12.93 -30.38
CA THR A 101 -25.44 -13.21 -30.96
C THR A 101 -24.70 -11.97 -31.47
N LEU A 102 -23.97 -11.31 -30.57
CA LEU A 102 -23.14 -10.16 -30.91
C LEU A 102 -21.88 -10.67 -31.61
N ALA A 103 -21.59 -10.15 -32.79
CA ALA A 103 -20.34 -10.42 -33.48
C ALA A 103 -19.18 -9.70 -32.78
N THR A 104 -18.00 -10.30 -32.81
CA THR A 104 -16.75 -9.64 -32.39
C THR A 104 -16.48 -8.42 -33.26
N CYS A 105 -16.04 -7.32 -32.65
CA CYS A 105 -15.66 -6.12 -33.37
C CYS A 105 -14.25 -6.23 -33.95
N SER A 106 -14.02 -5.67 -35.13
CA SER A 106 -12.69 -5.56 -35.75
C SER A 106 -11.76 -4.63 -34.96
N GLN A 107 -12.33 -3.62 -34.29
CA GLN A 107 -11.65 -2.70 -33.38
C GLN A 107 -12.21 -2.81 -31.96
N ALA A 108 -11.48 -2.29 -30.97
CA ALA A 108 -11.93 -2.28 -29.58
C ALA A 108 -13.28 -1.52 -29.45
N PRO A 109 -14.31 -2.11 -28.80
CA PRO A 109 -15.57 -1.42 -28.57
C PRO A 109 -15.38 -0.14 -27.76
N ALA A 110 -16.05 0.93 -28.17
CA ALA A 110 -16.06 2.18 -27.43
C ALA A 110 -17.00 2.08 -26.23
N VAL A 111 -16.52 2.47 -25.05
CA VAL A 111 -17.30 2.50 -23.81
C VAL A 111 -17.53 3.96 -23.41
N SER A 112 -18.77 4.29 -23.05
CA SER A 112 -19.15 5.62 -22.59
C SER A 112 -20.05 5.57 -21.36
N GLY A 113 -20.12 6.70 -20.65
CA GLY A 113 -20.84 6.84 -19.38
C GLY A 113 -19.99 6.48 -18.17
N GLY A 114 -20.66 6.37 -17.02
CA GLY A 114 -20.02 6.12 -15.72
C GLY A 114 -19.40 7.35 -15.07
N ALA A 115 -19.07 7.20 -13.78
CA ALA A 115 -18.51 8.26 -12.94
C ALA A 115 -17.53 7.67 -11.91
N ALA A 116 -16.44 8.38 -11.62
CA ALA A 116 -15.35 7.88 -10.77
C ALA A 116 -15.71 7.79 -9.27
N ASP A 117 -16.73 8.53 -8.83
CA ASP A 117 -17.23 8.58 -7.45
C ASP A 117 -18.33 7.55 -7.16
N SER A 118 -18.85 6.89 -8.21
CA SER A 118 -19.79 5.78 -8.06
C SER A 118 -19.06 4.44 -8.20
N TYR A 119 -19.51 3.42 -7.46
CA TYR A 119 -19.09 2.04 -7.69
C TYR A 119 -20.10 1.27 -8.55
N ARG A 120 -21.34 1.76 -8.65
CA ARG A 120 -22.37 1.21 -9.52
C ARG A 120 -22.45 2.05 -10.79
N GLN A 121 -22.14 1.42 -11.91
CA GLN A 121 -21.94 2.06 -13.21
C GLN A 121 -23.02 1.62 -14.18
N ARG A 122 -23.50 2.56 -15.00
CA ARG A 122 -24.29 2.26 -16.20
C ARG A 122 -23.47 2.70 -17.39
N LEU A 123 -23.00 1.74 -18.17
CA LEU A 123 -22.11 1.95 -19.30
C LEU A 123 -22.86 1.65 -20.61
N THR A 124 -22.50 2.37 -21.66
CA THR A 124 -22.93 2.06 -23.02
C THR A 124 -21.73 1.59 -23.82
N ILE A 125 -21.86 0.44 -24.48
CA ILE A 125 -20.80 -0.18 -25.26
C ILE A 125 -21.23 -0.14 -26.72
N THR A 126 -20.36 0.37 -27.60
CA THR A 126 -20.63 0.53 -29.03
C THR A 126 -19.52 -0.11 -29.85
N CYS A 127 -19.89 -1.03 -30.74
CA CYS A 127 -19.00 -1.57 -31.76
C CYS A 127 -18.83 -0.56 -32.90
N PRO A 128 -17.60 -0.21 -33.31
CA PRO A 128 -17.38 0.77 -34.37
C PRO A 128 -17.59 0.23 -35.80
N ASP A 129 -17.76 -1.10 -35.97
CA ASP A 129 -17.90 -1.74 -37.27
C ASP A 129 -19.20 -1.35 -38.01
N GLN A 130 -19.29 -1.73 -39.30
CA GLN A 130 -20.49 -1.56 -40.12
C GLN A 130 -20.89 -2.91 -40.77
N PRO A 131 -22.03 -3.52 -40.38
CA PRO A 131 -22.95 -3.09 -39.31
C PRO A 131 -22.36 -3.33 -37.91
N GLY A 132 -22.49 -2.33 -37.03
CA GLY A 132 -22.09 -2.41 -35.64
C GLY A 132 -23.28 -2.71 -34.71
N TRP A 133 -22.99 -2.83 -33.42
CA TRP A 133 -23.99 -3.04 -32.37
C TRP A 133 -23.76 -2.09 -31.20
N ARG A 134 -24.80 -1.88 -30.40
CA ARG A 134 -24.76 -1.10 -29.17
C ARG A 134 -25.53 -1.81 -28.07
N MET A 135 -24.99 -1.80 -26.85
CA MET A 135 -25.64 -2.38 -25.68
C MET A 135 -25.41 -1.53 -24.43
N GLN A 136 -26.33 -1.63 -23.47
CA GLN A 136 -26.14 -1.07 -22.14
C GLN A 136 -25.68 -2.16 -21.18
N VAL A 137 -24.82 -1.82 -20.23
CA VAL A 137 -24.28 -2.74 -19.24
C VAL A 137 -24.32 -2.09 -17.86
N ALA A 138 -24.96 -2.74 -16.90
CA ALA A 138 -24.81 -2.40 -15.49
C ALA A 138 -23.54 -3.05 -14.96
N THR A 139 -22.65 -2.27 -14.35
CA THR A 139 -21.37 -2.77 -13.84
C THR A 139 -21.18 -2.37 -12.40
N GLU A 140 -20.82 -3.31 -11.54
CA GLU A 140 -20.35 -3.05 -10.18
C GLU A 140 -18.82 -3.06 -10.19
N MET A 141 -18.22 -1.91 -9.90
CA MET A 141 -16.79 -1.69 -9.83
C MET A 141 -16.30 -1.87 -8.40
N GLN A 142 -15.23 -2.61 -8.22
CA GLN A 142 -14.49 -2.75 -6.96
C GLN A 142 -13.10 -2.19 -7.15
N VAL A 143 -12.70 -1.28 -6.26
CA VAL A 143 -11.37 -0.68 -6.31
C VAL A 143 -10.57 -1.21 -5.14
N TRP A 144 -9.62 -2.07 -5.44
CA TRP A 144 -8.73 -2.67 -4.47
C TRP A 144 -7.47 -1.82 -4.35
N LEU A 145 -7.13 -1.44 -3.12
CA LEU A 145 -5.94 -0.63 -2.83
C LEU A 145 -5.29 -1.12 -1.53
N PRO A 146 -3.95 -1.24 -1.49
CA PRO A 146 -3.23 -1.45 -0.24
C PRO A 146 -3.32 -0.19 0.62
N VAL A 147 -4.04 -0.26 1.74
CA VAL A 147 -4.18 0.84 2.70
C VAL A 147 -3.52 0.50 4.03
N LEU A 148 -3.38 1.49 4.90
CA LEU A 148 -2.88 1.30 6.25
C LEU A 148 -3.97 0.81 7.19
N VAL A 149 -3.68 -0.30 7.84
CA VAL A 149 -4.46 -0.85 8.95
C VAL A 149 -3.58 -0.95 10.19
N ALA A 150 -4.20 -0.96 11.36
CA ALA A 150 -3.47 -1.19 12.60
C ALA A 150 -2.94 -2.63 12.65
N ALA A 151 -1.64 -2.82 12.87
CA ALA A 151 -1.02 -4.13 13.02
C ALA A 151 -1.37 -4.77 14.36
N ARG A 152 -1.61 -3.95 15.38
CA ARG A 152 -2.00 -4.32 16.74
C ARG A 152 -3.02 -3.33 17.30
N VAL A 153 -3.45 -3.53 18.53
CA VAL A 153 -4.26 -2.54 19.24
C VAL A 153 -3.44 -1.27 19.47
N ILE A 154 -4.03 -0.11 19.21
CA ILE A 154 -3.46 1.22 19.49
C ILE A 154 -4.41 1.92 20.44
N ASP A 155 -3.95 2.25 21.64
CA ASP A 155 -4.79 2.87 22.65
C ASP A 155 -4.97 4.37 22.43
N ARG A 156 -6.03 4.94 23.02
CA ARG A 156 -6.29 6.37 22.92
C ARG A 156 -5.10 7.18 23.45
N GLY A 157 -4.66 8.16 22.66
CA GLY A 157 -3.53 9.03 22.98
C GLY A 157 -2.17 8.44 22.64
N GLN A 158 -2.09 7.14 22.28
CA GLN A 158 -0.85 6.53 21.81
C GLN A 158 -0.43 7.14 20.47
N VAL A 159 0.85 7.50 20.36
CA VAL A 159 1.46 7.94 19.11
C VAL A 159 1.70 6.73 18.21
N ILE A 160 1.32 6.84 16.95
CA ILE A 160 1.43 5.80 15.95
C ILE A 160 2.87 5.72 15.46
N SER A 161 3.50 4.59 15.73
CA SER A 161 4.81 4.23 15.22
C SER A 161 4.70 3.37 13.95
N ALA A 162 5.83 3.17 13.26
CA ALA A 162 5.88 2.30 12.09
C ALA A 162 5.52 0.83 12.41
N ALA A 163 5.74 0.37 13.65
CA ALA A 163 5.40 -0.99 14.08
C ALA A 163 3.90 -1.16 14.37
N ASP A 164 3.15 -0.06 14.52
CA ASP A 164 1.71 -0.10 14.80
C ASP A 164 0.86 -0.26 13.54
N VAL A 165 1.47 -0.14 12.36
CA VAL A 165 0.78 -0.10 11.08
C VAL A 165 1.31 -1.14 10.11
N LYS A 166 0.42 -1.66 9.28
CA LYS A 166 0.77 -2.53 8.15
C LYS A 166 -0.10 -2.19 6.95
N ARG A 167 0.36 -2.59 5.76
CA ARG A 167 -0.44 -2.47 4.54
C ARG A 167 -1.36 -3.69 4.39
N GLN A 168 -2.60 -3.44 4.00
CA GLN A 168 -3.57 -4.47 3.68
C GLN A 168 -4.40 -4.03 2.48
N GLU A 169 -4.52 -4.90 1.47
CA GLU A 169 -5.39 -4.65 0.32
C GLU A 169 -6.85 -4.73 0.77
N ILE A 170 -7.62 -3.68 0.50
CA ILE A 170 -9.06 -3.63 0.75
C ILE A 170 -9.79 -3.06 -0.45
N ASP A 171 -11.09 -3.37 -0.55
CA ASP A 171 -12.01 -2.65 -1.41
C ASP A 171 -12.33 -1.28 -0.78
N ILE A 172 -11.82 -0.21 -1.37
CA ILE A 172 -11.97 1.16 -0.84
C ILE A 172 -13.41 1.67 -0.97
N GLY A 173 -14.25 1.05 -1.80
CA GLY A 173 -15.69 1.32 -1.81
C GLY A 173 -16.40 0.95 -0.51
N LYS A 174 -15.78 0.07 0.29
CA LYS A 174 -16.26 -0.33 1.63
C LYS A 174 -15.63 0.51 2.76
N ALA A 175 -14.84 1.53 2.43
CA ALA A 175 -14.17 2.42 3.38
C ALA A 175 -14.65 3.89 3.26
N PRO A 176 -15.95 4.18 3.46
CA PRO A 176 -16.51 5.53 3.24
C PRO A 176 -16.00 6.59 4.24
N ARG A 177 -15.39 6.15 5.36
CA ARG A 177 -14.78 7.04 6.36
C ARG A 177 -13.38 7.51 5.98
N GLY A 178 -12.91 7.16 4.78
CA GLY A 178 -11.56 7.43 4.31
C GLY A 178 -10.54 6.41 4.80
N PHE A 179 -9.33 6.51 4.26
CA PHE A 179 -8.21 5.63 4.53
C PHE A 179 -6.89 6.39 4.35
N TYR A 180 -5.81 5.86 4.88
CA TYR A 180 -4.46 6.30 4.58
C TYR A 180 -3.74 5.28 3.71
N HIS A 181 -3.00 5.74 2.71
CA HIS A 181 -2.25 4.88 1.79
C HIS A 181 -0.75 4.88 2.14
N HIS A 182 -0.21 6.05 2.50
CA HIS A 182 1.21 6.25 2.76
C HIS A 182 1.52 6.29 4.26
N PRO A 183 2.49 5.50 4.77
CA PRO A 183 2.88 5.53 6.19
C PRO A 183 3.23 6.92 6.72
N LYS A 184 3.81 7.78 5.87
CA LYS A 184 4.15 9.17 6.22
C LYS A 184 2.94 10.01 6.61
N GLN A 185 1.74 9.65 6.15
CA GLN A 185 0.50 10.37 6.49
C GLN A 185 0.05 10.12 7.92
N VAL A 186 0.52 9.04 8.57
CA VAL A 186 0.11 8.65 9.93
C VAL A 186 1.25 8.65 10.93
N ALA A 187 2.50 8.66 10.45
CA ALA A 187 3.68 8.68 11.29
C ALA A 187 3.66 9.90 12.23
N GLY A 188 3.82 9.65 13.53
CA GLY A 188 3.81 10.71 14.54
C GLY A 188 2.41 11.21 14.91
N MET A 189 1.33 10.73 14.28
CA MET A 189 -0.04 11.05 14.71
C MET A 189 -0.43 10.26 15.96
N GLY A 190 -1.33 10.80 16.78
CA GLY A 190 -1.90 10.14 17.94
C GLY A 190 -3.31 9.59 17.68
N ALA A 191 -3.65 8.45 18.30
CA ALA A 191 -4.99 7.88 18.20
C ALA A 191 -6.02 8.68 19.03
N LYS A 192 -7.08 9.17 18.40
CA LYS A 192 -8.18 9.90 19.07
C LYS A 192 -9.03 9.01 19.97
N ARG A 193 -9.09 7.73 19.64
CA ARG A 193 -9.81 6.66 20.33
C ARG A 193 -9.05 5.35 20.13
N ARG A 194 -9.38 4.33 20.94
CA ARG A 194 -8.80 3.00 20.78
C ARG A 194 -9.07 2.45 19.37
N ILE A 195 -8.02 1.99 18.70
CA ILE A 195 -8.04 1.36 17.38
C ILE A 195 -7.73 -0.12 17.55
N ARG A 196 -8.57 -0.99 16.97
CA ARG A 196 -8.38 -2.44 17.06
C ARG A 196 -7.39 -2.92 16.00
N ALA A 197 -6.75 -4.06 16.25
CA ALA A 197 -5.94 -4.73 15.23
C ALA A 197 -6.76 -5.01 13.96
N ASN A 198 -6.13 -4.90 12.79
CA ASN A 198 -6.70 -5.01 11.45
C ASN A 198 -7.78 -3.96 11.11
N GLN A 199 -7.98 -2.93 11.95
CA GLN A 199 -8.87 -1.83 11.64
C GLN A 199 -8.19 -0.84 10.68
N VAL A 200 -8.91 -0.44 9.62
CA VAL A 200 -8.46 0.60 8.69
C VAL A 200 -8.23 1.91 9.42
N LEU A 201 -7.05 2.50 9.24
CA LEU A 201 -6.76 3.83 9.73
C LEU A 201 -7.51 4.85 8.85
N SER A 202 -8.45 5.57 9.47
CA SER A 202 -9.20 6.62 8.81
C SER A 202 -8.96 7.98 9.49
N PRO A 203 -9.16 9.11 8.80
CA PRO A 203 -8.94 10.45 9.38
C PRO A 203 -9.69 10.71 10.69
N GLY A 204 -10.87 10.11 10.86
CA GLY A 204 -11.62 10.21 12.12
C GLY A 204 -10.99 9.46 13.32
N LEU A 205 -9.98 8.62 13.11
CA LEU A 205 -9.33 7.84 14.17
C LEU A 205 -8.08 8.50 14.75
N ILE A 206 -7.44 9.38 14.00
CA ILE A 206 -6.11 9.90 14.34
C ILE A 206 -6.08 11.43 14.26
N ALA A 207 -5.20 12.05 15.02
CA ALA A 207 -4.96 13.48 15.03
C ALA A 207 -3.49 13.76 15.32
N LEU A 208 -3.02 14.99 15.15
CA LEU A 208 -1.73 15.38 15.70
C LEU A 208 -1.73 15.12 17.22
N PRO A 209 -0.67 14.49 17.78
CA PRO A 209 -0.59 14.27 19.21
C PRO A 209 -0.46 15.61 19.92
N LEU A 210 -0.96 15.66 21.15
CA LEU A 210 -0.75 16.84 21.99
C LEU A 210 0.73 16.92 22.37
N ALA A 211 1.37 18.01 21.98
CA ALA A 211 2.73 18.34 22.38
C ALA A 211 2.75 18.97 23.79
N VAL A 212 1.64 19.61 24.18
CA VAL A 212 1.42 20.19 25.50
C VAL A 212 -0.01 19.88 25.95
N LYS A 213 -0.17 19.40 27.19
CA LYS A 213 -1.46 19.20 27.84
C LYS A 213 -1.73 20.32 28.85
N ARG A 214 -3.00 20.56 29.15
CA ARG A 214 -3.40 21.44 30.25
C ARG A 214 -2.80 20.94 31.57
N GLY A 215 -2.19 21.87 32.30
CA GLY A 215 -1.47 21.62 33.56
C GLY A 215 0.01 21.30 33.37
N ASP A 216 0.47 21.07 32.14
CA ASP A 216 1.89 20.82 31.90
C ASP A 216 2.70 22.09 32.19
N LYS A 217 3.85 21.91 32.86
CA LYS A 217 4.87 22.96 32.95
C LYS A 217 5.53 23.11 31.59
N VAL A 218 5.56 24.32 31.08
CA VAL A 218 6.15 24.65 29.77
C VAL A 218 7.24 25.70 29.91
N LYS A 219 8.21 25.66 29.00
CA LYS A 219 9.20 26.71 28.82
C LYS A 219 8.69 27.70 27.78
N ILE A 220 8.41 28.93 28.21
CA ILE A 220 8.10 30.05 27.34
C ILE A 220 9.42 30.62 26.84
N VAL A 221 9.62 30.65 25.52
CA VAL A 221 10.76 31.27 24.86
C VAL A 221 10.26 32.52 24.13
N ALA A 222 10.98 33.63 24.27
CA ALA A 222 10.77 34.83 23.48
C ALA A 222 12.09 35.17 22.80
N THR A 223 12.06 35.41 21.49
CA THR A 223 13.24 35.77 20.72
C THR A 223 12.95 37.06 19.97
N GLN A 224 13.80 38.07 20.16
CA GLN A 224 13.71 39.37 19.49
C GLN A 224 15.14 39.86 19.19
N ASP A 225 15.40 40.27 17.95
CA ASP A 225 16.69 40.84 17.51
C ASP A 225 17.92 40.01 17.89
N GLY A 226 17.80 38.67 17.84
CA GLY A 226 18.88 37.74 18.20
C GLY A 226 19.06 37.50 19.71
N ILE A 227 18.29 38.18 20.55
CA ILE A 227 18.27 37.97 22.01
C ILE A 227 17.14 36.99 22.35
N SER A 228 17.45 35.97 23.14
CA SER A 228 16.46 34.99 23.62
C SER A 228 16.29 35.06 25.14
N ALA A 229 15.05 35.20 25.59
CA ALA A 229 14.66 35.10 26.98
C ALA A 229 13.79 33.85 27.20
N SER A 230 13.89 33.24 28.39
CA SER A 230 13.03 32.11 28.72
C SER A 230 12.47 32.17 30.13
N MET A 231 11.22 31.73 30.29
CA MET A 231 10.48 31.73 31.54
C MET A 231 9.69 30.42 31.70
N SER A 232 9.35 30.08 32.94
CA SER A 232 8.46 28.94 33.22
C SER A 232 7.00 29.38 33.14
N GLY A 233 6.18 28.56 32.51
CA GLY A 233 4.74 28.71 32.43
C GLY A 233 4.01 27.42 32.74
N GLU A 234 2.70 27.52 32.89
CA GLU A 234 1.77 26.39 32.98
C GLU A 234 0.73 26.50 31.86
N ALA A 235 0.59 25.42 31.11
CA ALA A 235 -0.39 25.34 30.03
C ALA A 235 -1.82 25.32 30.58
N ILE A 236 -2.70 26.20 30.10
CA ILE A 236 -4.10 26.21 30.54
C ILE A 236 -5.06 25.54 29.54
N SER A 237 -4.54 25.15 28.37
CA SER A 237 -5.25 24.36 27.35
C SER A 237 -4.34 23.25 26.78
N ASN A 238 -4.93 22.33 26.01
CA ASN A 238 -4.17 21.34 25.25
C ASN A 238 -3.79 21.95 23.89
N ALA A 239 -2.63 21.58 23.36
CA ALA A 239 -2.23 21.95 22.00
C ALA A 239 -1.27 20.92 21.40
N ALA A 240 -1.41 20.70 20.09
CA ALA A 240 -0.39 20.04 19.28
C ALA A 240 0.76 20.99 18.94
N GLU A 241 1.85 20.45 18.42
CA GLU A 241 2.95 21.26 17.90
C GLU A 241 2.46 22.15 16.74
N GLY A 242 2.86 23.42 16.74
CA GLY A 242 2.43 24.42 15.77
C GLY A 242 1.12 25.13 16.11
N GLU A 243 0.33 24.66 17.07
CA GLU A 243 -0.91 25.30 17.50
C GLU A 243 -0.64 26.45 18.50
N VAL A 244 -1.57 27.42 18.53
CA VAL A 244 -1.58 28.46 19.56
C VAL A 244 -2.20 27.90 20.83
N ILE A 245 -1.48 28.06 21.93
CA ILE A 245 -1.83 27.63 23.28
C ILE A 245 -1.81 28.82 24.22
N ARG A 246 -2.69 28.79 25.21
CA ARG A 246 -2.70 29.79 26.26
C ARG A 246 -1.93 29.28 27.47
N VAL A 247 -1.05 30.11 28.01
CA VAL A 247 -0.08 29.72 29.05
C VAL A 247 -0.06 30.77 30.15
N LYS A 248 -0.14 30.33 31.41
CA LYS A 248 0.04 31.18 32.58
C LYS A 248 1.53 31.27 32.90
N ASN A 249 2.10 32.46 32.85
CA ASN A 249 3.46 32.71 33.30
C ASN A 249 3.51 32.55 34.83
N LEU A 250 4.38 31.65 35.32
CA LEU A 250 4.45 31.34 36.75
C LEU A 250 5.17 32.44 37.57
N SER A 251 5.97 33.28 36.92
CA SER A 251 6.65 34.42 37.56
C SER A 251 5.73 35.62 37.73
N SER A 252 4.95 35.98 36.69
CA SER A 252 4.10 37.17 36.71
C SER A 252 2.62 36.91 36.98
N GLY A 253 2.18 35.65 36.94
CA GLY A 253 0.77 35.26 37.02
C GLY A 253 -0.08 35.60 35.79
N LYS A 254 0.48 36.33 34.82
CA LYS A 254 -0.23 36.74 33.59
C LYS A 254 -0.42 35.57 32.65
N THR A 255 -1.54 35.58 31.93
CA THR A 255 -1.84 34.61 30.88
C THR A 255 -1.47 35.20 29.52
N ILE A 256 -0.73 34.45 28.71
CA ILE A 256 -0.28 34.86 27.37
C ILE A 256 -0.65 33.82 26.32
N ASP A 257 -0.81 34.25 25.08
CA ASP A 257 -0.89 33.34 23.93
C ASP A 257 0.51 33.05 23.40
N ALA A 258 0.78 31.78 23.15
CA ALA A 258 2.07 31.30 22.68
C ALA A 258 1.85 30.20 21.64
N LYS A 259 2.79 29.99 20.73
CA LYS A 259 2.75 28.88 19.76
C LYS A 259 3.61 27.72 20.27
N VAL A 260 3.08 26.50 20.26
CA VAL A 260 3.89 25.32 20.62
C VAL A 260 4.92 25.08 19.53
N ILE A 261 6.20 25.01 19.92
CA ILE A 261 7.30 24.78 18.98
C ILE A 261 7.97 23.41 19.17
N ALA A 262 7.79 22.80 20.34
CA ALA A 262 8.23 21.45 20.65
C ALA A 262 7.47 20.95 21.89
N PRO A 263 7.51 19.65 22.22
CA PRO A 263 6.93 19.14 23.45
C PRO A 263 7.44 19.91 24.69
N GLY A 264 6.51 20.51 25.44
CA GLY A 264 6.84 21.32 26.62
C GLY A 264 7.50 22.68 26.36
N VAL A 265 7.63 23.12 25.10
CA VAL A 265 8.25 24.40 24.74
C VAL A 265 7.31 25.23 23.85
N VAL A 266 7.11 26.48 24.25
CA VAL A 266 6.24 27.42 23.55
C VAL A 266 7.00 28.70 23.24
N THR A 267 6.73 29.31 22.10
CA THR A 267 7.24 30.64 21.75
C THR A 267 6.13 31.67 21.88
N SER A 268 6.44 32.83 22.44
CA SER A 268 5.45 33.90 22.50
C SER A 268 5.15 34.44 21.10
N ILE A 269 3.88 34.76 20.84
CA ILE A 269 3.44 35.52 19.67
C ILE A 269 3.17 36.96 20.14
N PHE A 270 4.23 37.75 20.26
CA PHE A 270 4.15 39.19 20.51
C PHE A 270 4.60 39.94 19.25
#